data_AF-A0A2A4QCI7-F1
#
_entry.id   AF-A0A2A4QCI7-F1
#
_cell.length_a   1.000
_cell.length_b   1.000
_cell.length_c   1.000
_cell.angle_alpha   90.00
_cell.angle_beta   90.00
_cell.angle_gamma   90.00
#
_symmetry.space_group_name_H-M   'P 1'
#
loop_
_entity.id
_entity.type
_entity.pdbx_description
1 polymer ?
#
loop_
_entity_poly.entity_id
_entity_poly.type
_entity_poly.pdbx_seq_one_letter_code
_entity_poly.pdbx_strand_id
1 'polypeptide(L)'
;MKIIDIVYEWIDSNREFLKELKQRQIVSQQAKYGPGEVYEKVHDNNKVCFVLSTGRSGTKLLTKIFGDHQNVLALHQPIPELIHFNKLAYQGFDSNDSELKSMIDIARYEYVRKAFLLNKHYVETNSGITFFAYQLASLYPNAKFIHLIREPVAFVQSGCSRGWYDNDSGFDEGRIQGSDGNRADWNDMSQVGKIAWLWNETNSFIHKFKESIPASRIMTVKSEELFGDSKVMGAIFKFLSLAPLEGQHVENLLSKKVNKQMNKTALTKAQVEEVQANTPIKENYYKS
;
A
#
# COMPACT_ATOMS: atom_id res chain seq x y z
N MET A 1 -19.37 -12.25 22.60
CA MET A 1 -17.93 -12.26 22.94
C MET A 1 -17.77 -13.05 24.22
N LYS A 2 -16.94 -14.11 24.25
CA LYS A 2 -16.76 -14.95 25.43
C LYS A 2 -15.79 -14.25 26.40
N ILE A 3 -15.88 -14.53 27.70
CA ILE A 3 -14.95 -13.98 28.71
C ILE A 3 -13.49 -14.28 28.35
N ILE A 4 -13.23 -15.44 27.77
CA ILE A 4 -11.88 -15.82 27.33
C ILE A 4 -11.34 -14.93 26.20
N ASP A 5 -12.21 -14.45 25.30
CA ASP A 5 -11.83 -13.53 24.22
C ASP A 5 -11.42 -12.17 24.81
N ILE A 6 -12.16 -11.68 25.81
CA ILE A 6 -11.87 -10.44 26.54
C ILE A 6 -10.52 -10.53 27.26
N VAL A 7 -10.24 -11.65 27.90
CA VAL A 7 -8.95 -11.85 28.60
C VAL A 7 -7.78 -11.86 27.61
N TYR A 8 -7.93 -12.50 26.45
CA TYR A 8 -6.89 -12.47 25.42
C TYR A 8 -6.67 -11.06 24.86
N GLU A 9 -7.73 -10.34 24.52
CA GLU A 9 -7.65 -8.95 24.06
C GLU A 9 -6.99 -8.04 25.10
N TRP A 10 -7.33 -8.22 26.39
CA TRP A 10 -6.72 -7.46 27.48
C TRP A 10 -5.22 -7.78 27.62
N ILE A 11 -4.82 -9.04 27.56
CA ILE A 11 -3.40 -9.44 27.62
C ILE A 11 -2.62 -8.83 26.46
N ASP A 12 -3.13 -8.95 25.24
CA ASP A 12 -2.45 -8.45 24.04
C ASP A 12 -2.37 -6.91 24.03
N SER A 13 -3.44 -6.23 24.45
CA SER A 13 -3.45 -4.78 24.61
C SER A 13 -2.40 -4.31 25.62
N ASN A 14 -2.28 -4.97 26.77
CA ASN A 14 -1.25 -4.63 27.77
C ASN A 14 0.18 -4.92 27.26
N ARG A 15 0.38 -6.00 26.51
CA ARG A 15 1.69 -6.29 25.90
C ARG A 15 2.11 -5.20 24.92
N GLU A 16 1.21 -4.78 24.02
CA GLU A 16 1.50 -3.69 23.09
C GLU A 16 1.68 -2.36 23.83
N PHE A 17 0.88 -2.07 24.86
CA PHE A 17 1.05 -0.88 25.70
C PHE A 17 2.44 -0.83 26.37
N LEU A 18 2.89 -1.92 26.98
CA LEU A 18 4.21 -2.00 27.61
C LEU A 18 5.35 -1.84 26.59
N LYS A 19 5.19 -2.41 25.40
CA LYS A 19 6.13 -2.26 24.28
C LYS A 19 6.16 -0.81 23.78
N GLU A 20 5.02 -0.15 23.67
CA GLU A 20 4.94 1.28 23.37
C GLU A 20 5.64 2.13 24.42
N LEU A 21 5.42 1.87 25.71
CA LEU A 21 6.09 2.59 26.79
C LEU A 21 7.61 2.48 26.69
N LYS A 22 8.14 1.28 26.45
CA LYS A 22 9.57 1.07 26.21
C LYS A 22 10.07 1.87 25.00
N GLN A 23 9.33 1.86 23.90
CA GLN A 23 9.68 2.64 22.71
C GLN A 23 9.65 4.14 22.98
N ARG A 24 8.65 4.65 23.70
CA ARG A 24 8.56 6.06 24.10
C ARG A 24 9.72 6.46 25.00
N GLN A 25 10.13 5.57 25.91
CA GLN A 25 11.32 5.78 26.74
C GLN A 25 12.60 5.86 25.90
N ILE A 26 12.79 4.96 24.93
CA ILE A 26 13.94 5.02 24.01
C ILE A 26 13.95 6.34 23.24
N VAL A 27 12.79 6.74 22.72
CA VAL A 27 12.60 7.98 21.97
C VAL A 27 12.86 9.21 22.86
N SER A 28 12.35 9.25 24.08
CA SER A 28 12.50 10.41 24.98
C SER A 28 13.92 10.56 25.53
N GLN A 29 14.67 9.45 25.64
CA GLN A 29 16.07 9.46 26.04
C GLN A 29 17.03 9.84 24.90
N GLN A 30 16.53 9.94 23.67
CA GLN A 30 17.35 10.20 22.50
C GLN A 30 17.62 11.71 22.34
N ALA A 31 18.63 12.21 23.04
CA ALA A 31 19.10 13.60 22.97
C ALA A 31 19.91 13.92 21.69
N LYS A 32 19.71 13.16 20.60
CA LYS A 32 20.58 13.21 19.42
C LYS A 32 20.34 14.44 18.52
N TYR A 33 19.14 15.01 18.57
CA TYR A 33 18.72 16.11 17.69
C TYR A 33 18.06 17.22 18.51
N GLY A 34 18.27 18.47 18.12
CA GLY A 34 17.61 19.61 18.74
C GLY A 34 16.09 19.62 18.45
N PRO A 35 15.25 20.22 19.32
CA PRO A 35 13.79 20.26 19.14
C PRO A 35 13.30 20.80 17.78
N GLY A 36 14.06 21.71 17.15
CA GLY A 36 13.74 22.27 15.84
C GLY A 36 14.20 21.46 14.62
N GLU A 37 15.07 20.47 14.81
CA GLU A 37 15.72 19.76 13.70
C GLU A 37 15.02 18.44 13.35
N VAL A 38 14.26 17.87 14.30
CA VAL A 38 13.68 16.54 14.15
C VAL A 38 12.76 16.47 12.93
N TYR A 39 11.92 17.48 12.72
CA TYR A 39 10.97 17.49 11.62
C TYR A 39 11.68 17.41 10.26
N GLU A 40 12.68 18.25 10.02
CA GLU A 40 13.47 18.24 8.78
C GLU A 40 14.22 16.93 8.60
N LYS A 41 14.88 16.42 9.66
CA LYS A 41 15.63 15.15 9.59
C LYS A 41 14.74 13.93 9.33
N VAL A 42 13.50 13.96 9.81
CA VAL A 42 12.51 12.90 9.55
C VAL A 42 12.11 12.89 8.07
N HIS A 43 11.91 14.07 7.48
CA HIS A 43 11.56 14.21 6.06
C HIS A 43 12.73 13.86 5.13
N ASP A 44 13.96 14.24 5.51
CA ASP A 44 15.17 13.89 4.78
C ASP A 44 15.59 12.41 4.90
N ASN A 45 14.90 11.63 5.74
CA ASN A 45 15.26 10.24 6.03
C ASN A 45 15.16 9.34 4.79
N ASN A 46 16.22 8.59 4.50
CA ASN A 46 16.26 7.64 3.38
C ASN A 46 15.68 6.25 3.69
N LYS A 47 15.20 6.04 4.93
CA LYS A 47 14.64 4.76 5.40
C LYS A 47 13.12 4.73 5.35
N VAL A 48 12.50 5.42 4.39
CA VAL A 48 11.04 5.52 4.24
C VAL A 48 10.62 4.83 2.96
N CYS A 49 9.62 3.95 3.05
CA CYS A 49 9.06 3.25 1.90
C CYS A 49 7.53 3.25 1.93
N PHE A 50 6.91 3.61 0.80
CA PHE A 50 5.47 3.53 0.61
C PHE A 50 5.12 2.52 -0.49
N VAL A 51 4.12 1.67 -0.25
CA VAL A 51 3.65 0.69 -1.24
C VAL A 51 2.40 1.22 -1.93
N LEU A 52 2.51 1.47 -3.24
CA LEU A 52 1.45 1.96 -4.11
C LEU A 52 0.76 0.77 -4.80
N SER A 53 -0.57 0.69 -4.73
CA SER A 53 -1.32 -0.41 -5.36
C SER A 53 -2.81 -0.10 -5.49
N THR A 54 -3.51 -0.86 -6.33
CA THR A 54 -4.99 -0.89 -6.41
C THR A 54 -5.67 -1.47 -5.17
N GLY A 55 -4.91 -1.88 -4.15
CA GLY A 55 -5.41 -2.76 -3.09
C GLY A 55 -5.66 -4.17 -3.59
N ARG A 56 -5.82 -5.13 -2.67
CA ARG A 56 -6.01 -6.57 -3.00
C ARG A 56 -4.88 -7.19 -3.85
N SER A 57 -3.70 -6.58 -3.85
CA SER A 57 -2.49 -7.02 -4.54
C SER A 57 -1.51 -7.77 -3.63
N GLY A 58 -1.98 -8.33 -2.50
CA GLY A 58 -1.10 -9.05 -1.57
C GLY A 58 -0.33 -8.18 -0.56
N THR A 59 -0.72 -6.91 -0.37
CA THR A 59 -0.13 -5.98 0.61
C THR A 59 -0.02 -6.55 2.03
N LYS A 60 -1.00 -7.34 2.47
CA LYS A 60 -0.95 -8.05 3.78
C LYS A 60 0.21 -9.01 3.91
N LEU A 61 0.54 -9.76 2.86
CA LEU A 61 1.69 -10.67 2.89
C LEU A 61 2.98 -9.84 3.02
N LEU A 62 3.10 -8.78 2.24
CA LEU A 62 4.27 -7.91 2.26
C LEU A 62 4.49 -7.28 3.65
N THR A 63 3.42 -6.78 4.30
CA THR A 63 3.53 -6.32 5.69
C THR A 63 3.97 -7.43 6.63
N LYS A 64 3.43 -8.65 6.49
CA LYS A 64 3.81 -9.76 7.37
C LYS A 64 5.29 -10.08 7.25
N ILE A 65 5.82 -10.15 6.03
CA ILE A 65 7.24 -10.42 5.79
C ILE A 65 8.11 -9.31 6.39
N PHE A 66 7.73 -8.04 6.21
CA PHE A 66 8.46 -6.92 6.82
C PHE A 66 8.30 -6.84 8.34
N GLY A 67 7.17 -7.28 8.88
CA GLY A 67 6.90 -7.30 10.33
C GLY A 67 7.85 -8.21 11.10
N ASP A 68 8.38 -9.24 10.45
CA ASP A 68 9.35 -10.16 11.02
C ASP A 68 10.81 -9.62 10.93
N HIS A 69 11.02 -8.50 10.23
CA HIS A 69 12.34 -7.89 10.09
C HIS A 69 12.63 -6.91 11.24
N GLN A 70 13.65 -7.20 12.05
CA GLN A 70 13.95 -6.43 13.28
C GLN A 70 14.19 -4.93 13.04
N ASN A 71 14.80 -4.56 11.91
CA ASN A 71 15.08 -3.17 11.54
C ASN A 71 13.97 -2.47 10.75
N VAL A 72 12.74 -3.02 10.72
CA VAL A 72 11.60 -2.45 10.01
C VAL A 72 10.46 -2.16 10.98
N LEU A 73 9.78 -1.04 10.78
CA LEU A 73 8.46 -0.73 11.32
C LEU A 73 7.48 -0.83 10.14
N ALA A 74 6.87 -2.00 9.99
CA ALA A 74 5.92 -2.29 8.92
C ALA A 74 4.49 -2.02 9.40
N LEU A 75 3.77 -1.11 8.74
CA LEU A 75 2.38 -0.79 9.05
C LEU A 75 1.48 -1.19 7.88
N HIS A 76 0.39 -1.90 8.16
CA HIS A 76 -0.68 -2.17 7.21
C HIS A 76 -1.86 -1.26 7.52
N GLN A 77 -2.23 -0.39 6.60
CA GLN A 77 -3.36 0.53 6.75
C GLN A 77 -3.36 1.29 8.10
N PRO A 78 -2.30 2.07 8.41
CA PRO A 78 -2.26 2.86 9.64
C PRO A 78 -3.41 3.88 9.68
N ILE A 79 -3.83 4.24 10.90
CA ILE A 79 -4.94 5.18 11.12
C ILE A 79 -4.39 6.61 11.15
N PRO A 80 -5.02 7.59 10.47
CA PRO A 80 -6.18 7.42 9.59
C PRO A 80 -5.80 6.74 8.26
N GLU A 81 -6.67 5.83 7.79
CA GLU A 81 -6.42 5.05 6.56
C GLU A 81 -6.52 5.89 5.27
N LEU A 82 -7.20 7.04 5.34
CA LEU A 82 -7.46 7.97 4.23
C LEU A 82 -8.33 7.39 3.11
N ILE A 83 -9.30 6.52 3.43
CA ILE A 83 -10.17 5.87 2.44
C ILE A 83 -10.88 6.88 1.54
N HIS A 84 -11.69 7.80 2.11
CA HIS A 84 -12.36 8.85 1.34
C HIS A 84 -11.37 9.82 0.68
N PHE A 85 -10.36 10.24 1.45
CA PHE A 85 -9.37 11.23 1.01
C PHE A 85 -8.48 10.76 -0.13
N ASN A 86 -8.32 9.45 -0.33
CA ASN A 86 -7.66 8.89 -1.50
C ASN A 86 -8.34 9.34 -2.81
N LYS A 87 -9.68 9.37 -2.84
CA LYS A 87 -10.45 9.84 -4.01
C LYS A 87 -10.23 11.35 -4.22
N LEU A 88 -10.26 12.13 -3.14
CA LEU A 88 -9.99 13.58 -3.21
C LEU A 88 -8.57 13.88 -3.71
N ALA A 89 -7.59 13.10 -3.27
CA ALA A 89 -6.22 13.20 -3.76
C ALA A 89 -6.16 12.93 -5.27
N TYR A 90 -6.86 11.90 -5.77
CA TYR A 90 -6.93 11.65 -7.21
C TYR A 90 -7.54 12.83 -8.00
N GLN A 91 -8.62 13.43 -7.49
CA GLN A 91 -9.28 14.55 -8.16
C GLN A 91 -8.46 15.85 -8.16
N GLY A 92 -7.62 16.04 -7.14
CA GLY A 92 -6.93 17.31 -6.87
C GLY A 92 -5.40 17.25 -6.85
N PHE A 93 -4.77 16.15 -7.29
CA PHE A 93 -3.33 15.94 -7.09
C PHE A 93 -2.45 17.04 -7.70
N ASP A 94 -2.91 17.68 -8.78
CA ASP A 94 -2.21 18.77 -9.46
C ASP A 94 -2.61 20.16 -8.97
N SER A 95 -3.83 20.33 -8.45
CA SER A 95 -4.41 21.65 -8.13
C SER A 95 -4.40 22.01 -6.65
N ASN A 96 -4.30 21.02 -5.75
CA ASN A 96 -4.40 21.19 -4.30
C ASN A 96 -3.15 20.64 -3.57
N ASP A 97 -1.96 20.79 -4.17
CA ASP A 97 -0.73 20.14 -3.71
C ASP A 97 -0.39 20.47 -2.24
N SER A 98 -0.54 21.75 -1.83
CA SER A 98 -0.22 22.17 -0.45
C SER A 98 -1.15 21.53 0.58
N GLU A 99 -2.45 21.52 0.32
CA GLU A 99 -3.47 20.95 1.20
C GLU A 99 -3.30 19.43 1.32
N LEU A 100 -3.07 18.76 0.18
CA LEU A 100 -2.84 17.32 0.16
C LEU A 100 -1.54 16.94 0.88
N LYS A 101 -0.48 17.76 0.75
CA LYS A 101 0.76 17.60 1.53
C LYS A 101 0.51 17.71 3.03
N SER A 102 -0.15 18.78 3.48
CA SER A 102 -0.47 18.94 4.90
C SER A 102 -1.31 17.77 5.43
N MET A 103 -2.30 17.31 4.65
CA MET A 103 -3.16 16.20 5.02
C MET A 103 -2.37 14.89 5.21
N ILE A 104 -1.56 14.50 4.23
CA ILE A 104 -0.80 13.25 4.31
C ILE A 104 0.31 13.34 5.36
N ASP A 105 0.90 14.53 5.55
CA ASP A 105 1.92 14.72 6.58
C ASP A 105 1.33 14.58 7.99
N ILE A 106 0.21 15.24 8.29
CA ILE A 106 -0.52 15.06 9.56
C ILE A 106 -0.85 13.57 9.80
N ALA A 107 -1.23 12.86 8.75
CA ALA A 107 -1.62 11.46 8.84
C ALA A 107 -0.45 10.48 9.03
N ARG A 108 0.80 10.87 8.70
CA ARG A 108 1.95 9.95 8.62
C ARG A 108 3.17 10.35 9.43
N TYR A 109 3.38 11.64 9.67
CA TYR A 109 4.56 12.17 10.32
C TYR A 109 4.91 11.42 11.60
N GLU A 110 3.96 11.21 12.52
CA GLU A 110 4.25 10.54 13.79
C GLU A 110 4.73 9.08 13.63
N TYR A 111 4.24 8.37 12.61
CA TYR A 111 4.71 7.03 12.31
C TYR A 111 6.12 7.03 11.71
N VAL A 112 6.40 7.94 10.77
CA VAL A 112 7.71 8.07 10.14
C VAL A 112 8.75 8.56 11.16
N ARG A 113 8.39 9.54 11.97
CA ARG A 113 9.17 10.04 13.11
C ARG A 113 9.49 8.93 14.10
N LYS A 114 8.49 8.12 14.49
CA LYS A 114 8.72 6.96 15.37
C LYS A 114 9.74 5.98 14.77
N ALA A 115 9.61 5.64 13.49
CA ALA A 115 10.59 4.77 12.81
C ALA A 115 11.99 5.39 12.80
N PHE A 116 12.09 6.67 12.46
CA PHE A 116 13.35 7.43 12.43
C PHE A 116 14.07 7.41 13.79
N LEU A 117 13.36 7.74 14.87
CA LEU A 117 13.93 7.77 16.22
C LEU A 117 14.35 6.37 16.70
N LEU A 118 13.59 5.33 16.32
CA LEU A 118 13.97 3.94 16.57
C LEU A 118 15.07 3.42 15.62
N ASN A 119 15.60 4.24 14.71
CA ASN A 119 16.55 3.87 13.66
C ASN A 119 16.08 2.70 12.77
N LYS A 120 14.77 2.59 12.57
CA LYS A 120 14.12 1.58 11.73
C LYS A 120 13.76 2.13 10.36
N HIS A 121 13.55 1.21 9.41
CA HIS A 121 12.89 1.54 8.15
C HIS A 121 11.39 1.62 8.36
N TYR A 122 10.78 2.71 7.92
CA TYR A 122 9.34 2.81 7.81
C TYR A 122 8.87 2.15 6.53
N VAL A 123 7.92 1.22 6.62
CA VAL A 123 7.28 0.64 5.43
C VAL A 123 5.76 0.63 5.63
N GLU A 124 5.04 1.35 4.77
CA GLU A 124 3.57 1.36 4.77
C GLU A 124 3.00 0.57 3.60
N THR A 125 2.06 -0.33 3.89
CA THR A 125 1.21 -0.95 2.89
C THR A 125 -0.24 -0.51 3.08
N ASN A 126 -0.63 0.51 2.32
CA ASN A 126 -1.97 1.08 2.34
C ASN A 126 -2.33 1.56 0.93
N SER A 127 -3.40 1.03 0.34
CA SER A 127 -3.84 1.49 -0.98
C SER A 127 -4.46 2.89 -0.93
N GLY A 128 -4.96 3.33 0.23
CA GLY A 128 -5.57 4.64 0.46
C GLY A 128 -4.59 5.82 0.41
N ILE A 129 -3.28 5.57 0.25
CA ILE A 129 -2.28 6.62 0.02
C ILE A 129 -1.75 6.66 -1.41
N THR A 130 -2.28 5.80 -2.30
CA THR A 130 -1.74 5.63 -3.66
C THR A 130 -1.78 6.95 -4.44
N PHE A 131 -2.88 7.70 -4.33
CA PHE A 131 -3.03 8.96 -5.05
C PHE A 131 -2.30 10.15 -4.40
N PHE A 132 -1.68 9.94 -3.23
CA PHE A 132 -0.77 10.92 -2.60
C PHE A 132 0.70 10.72 -3.02
N ALA A 133 0.98 9.88 -4.02
CA ALA A 133 2.36 9.51 -4.37
C ALA A 133 3.26 10.72 -4.66
N TYR A 134 2.76 11.74 -5.38
CA TYR A 134 3.50 12.98 -5.66
C TYR A 134 3.80 13.77 -4.38
N GLN A 135 2.80 13.95 -3.53
CA GLN A 135 2.94 14.66 -2.26
C GLN A 135 3.91 13.95 -1.32
N LEU A 136 3.81 12.62 -1.21
CA LEU A 136 4.73 11.78 -0.45
C LEU A 136 6.16 11.88 -0.97
N ALA A 137 6.35 11.86 -2.30
CA ALA A 137 7.67 11.97 -2.90
C ALA A 137 8.32 13.34 -2.71
N SER A 138 7.49 14.39 -2.61
CA SER A 138 7.92 15.75 -2.31
C SER A 138 8.21 15.97 -0.82
N LEU A 139 7.39 15.42 0.09
CA LEU A 139 7.61 15.51 1.54
C LEU A 139 8.82 14.69 1.97
N TYR A 140 8.96 13.48 1.41
CA TYR A 140 10.04 12.56 1.73
C TYR A 140 10.92 12.36 0.48
N PRO A 141 11.84 13.30 0.17
CA PRO A 141 12.62 13.30 -1.07
C PRO A 141 13.51 12.07 -1.26
N ASN A 142 13.85 11.38 -0.16
CA ASN A 142 14.64 10.15 -0.18
C ASN A 142 13.79 8.88 -0.01
N ALA A 143 12.46 8.99 0.06
CA ALA A 143 11.59 7.84 0.15
C ALA A 143 11.68 6.97 -1.11
N LYS A 144 11.57 5.67 -0.88
CA LYS A 144 11.41 4.63 -1.91
C LYS A 144 9.94 4.25 -2.04
N PHE A 145 9.60 3.70 -3.19
CA PHE A 145 8.25 3.29 -3.54
C PHE A 145 8.27 1.89 -4.09
N ILE A 146 7.31 1.08 -3.68
CA ILE A 146 7.05 -0.22 -4.31
C ILE A 146 5.70 -0.12 -5.00
N HIS A 147 5.70 -0.24 -6.32
CA HIS A 147 4.47 -0.43 -7.08
C HIS A 147 4.12 -1.91 -7.09
N LEU A 148 3.08 -2.27 -6.34
CA LEU A 148 2.62 -3.65 -6.24
C LEU A 148 1.41 -3.86 -7.16
N ILE A 149 1.65 -4.51 -8.30
CA ILE A 149 0.65 -4.76 -9.34
C ILE A 149 0.17 -6.20 -9.30
N ARG A 150 -1.11 -6.42 -9.57
CA ARG A 150 -1.74 -7.74 -9.65
C ARG A 150 -2.35 -7.93 -11.03
N GLU A 151 -2.39 -9.17 -11.51
CA GLU A 151 -3.03 -9.52 -12.76
C GLU A 151 -4.50 -9.03 -12.76
N PRO A 152 -4.94 -8.30 -13.81
CA PRO A 152 -6.22 -7.60 -13.80
C PRO A 152 -7.44 -8.52 -13.73
N VAL A 153 -7.45 -9.68 -14.39
CA VAL A 153 -8.56 -10.66 -14.28
C VAL A 153 -8.69 -11.14 -12.84
N ALA A 154 -7.57 -11.46 -12.18
CA ALA A 154 -7.56 -11.89 -10.79
C ALA A 154 -7.99 -10.77 -9.82
N PHE A 155 -7.67 -9.51 -10.13
CA PHE A 155 -8.14 -8.34 -9.37
C PHE A 155 -9.65 -8.13 -9.54
N VAL A 156 -10.15 -8.14 -10.78
CA VAL A 156 -11.57 -7.93 -11.09
C VAL A 156 -12.44 -9.00 -10.46
N GLN A 157 -12.04 -10.28 -10.53
CA GLN A 157 -12.68 -11.37 -9.80
C GLN A 157 -12.82 -11.08 -8.30
N SER A 158 -11.77 -10.53 -7.68
CA SER A 158 -11.79 -10.18 -6.26
C SER A 158 -12.70 -8.99 -5.95
N GLY A 159 -12.91 -8.07 -6.90
CA GLY A 159 -13.82 -6.94 -6.74
C GLY A 159 -15.28 -7.35 -6.90
N CYS A 160 -15.59 -8.11 -7.95
CA CYS A 160 -16.94 -8.64 -8.20
C CYS A 160 -17.43 -9.50 -7.02
N SER A 161 -16.57 -10.35 -6.45
CA SER A 161 -16.93 -11.19 -5.29
C SER A 161 -17.25 -10.38 -4.02
N ARG A 162 -17.10 -9.05 -4.04
CA ARG A 162 -17.30 -8.13 -2.92
C ARG A 162 -18.38 -7.09 -3.21
N GLY A 163 -19.04 -7.17 -4.37
CA GLY A 163 -20.07 -6.21 -4.75
C GLY A 163 -19.52 -4.79 -5.01
N TRP A 164 -18.25 -4.64 -5.42
CA TRP A 164 -17.74 -3.30 -5.76
C TRP A 164 -18.49 -2.72 -6.95
N TYR A 165 -18.88 -1.44 -6.86
CA TYR A 165 -19.74 -0.77 -7.83
C TYR A 165 -21.07 -1.51 -8.08
N ASP A 166 -21.52 -2.29 -7.10
CA ASP A 166 -22.88 -2.79 -6.99
C ASP A 166 -23.64 -1.85 -6.05
N ASN A 167 -24.91 -1.54 -6.34
CA ASN A 167 -25.65 -0.39 -5.80
C ASN A 167 -25.89 -0.37 -4.25
N ASP A 168 -25.24 -1.24 -3.48
CA ASP A 168 -25.40 -1.41 -2.02
C ASP A 168 -24.08 -1.57 -1.25
N SER A 169 -22.93 -1.24 -1.87
CA SER A 169 -21.62 -1.42 -1.25
C SER A 169 -21.13 -0.14 -0.54
N GLY A 170 -21.12 -0.14 0.80
CA GLY A 170 -20.42 0.88 1.61
C GLY A 170 -18.88 0.89 1.41
N PHE A 171 -18.35 0.00 0.56
CA PHE A 171 -16.92 -0.07 0.28
C PHE A 171 -16.47 0.97 -0.76
N ASP A 172 -17.38 1.59 -1.51
CA ASP A 172 -17.04 2.41 -2.69
C ASP A 172 -16.76 3.89 -2.38
N GLU A 173 -16.97 4.34 -1.14
CA GLU A 173 -16.76 5.73 -0.71
C GLU A 173 -15.39 6.30 -1.13
N GLY A 174 -14.33 5.48 -1.00
CA GLY A 174 -12.95 5.86 -1.34
C GLY A 174 -12.49 5.46 -2.74
N ARG A 175 -13.35 4.85 -3.55
CA ARG A 175 -12.99 4.44 -4.91
C ARG A 175 -13.24 5.55 -5.91
N ILE A 176 -12.30 5.71 -6.83
CA ILE A 176 -12.47 6.59 -7.98
C ILE A 176 -13.60 6.07 -8.87
N GLN A 177 -14.28 6.98 -9.54
CA GLN A 177 -15.41 6.76 -10.42
C GLN A 177 -15.18 7.49 -11.74
N GLY A 178 -15.95 7.13 -12.77
CA GLY A 178 -15.77 7.71 -14.10
C GLY A 178 -15.87 9.23 -14.14
N SER A 179 -16.70 9.86 -13.30
CA SER A 179 -16.76 11.32 -13.17
C SER A 179 -15.43 11.94 -12.76
N ASP A 180 -14.61 11.23 -11.98
CA ASP A 180 -13.32 11.71 -11.51
C ASP A 180 -12.26 11.66 -12.62
N GLY A 181 -12.45 10.78 -13.61
CA GLY A 181 -11.57 10.60 -14.76
C GLY A 181 -12.16 11.08 -16.08
N ASN A 182 -13.24 11.86 -16.07
CA ASN A 182 -13.98 12.31 -17.26
C ASN A 182 -14.42 11.17 -18.21
N ARG A 183 -14.78 10.01 -17.63
CA ARG A 183 -15.22 8.84 -18.38
C ARG A 183 -16.73 8.88 -18.65
N ALA A 184 -17.09 9.28 -19.88
CA ALA A 184 -18.47 9.54 -20.30
C ALA A 184 -19.38 8.30 -20.31
N ASP A 185 -18.84 7.11 -20.60
CA ASP A 185 -19.58 5.84 -20.67
C ASP A 185 -19.79 5.17 -19.31
N TRP A 186 -19.37 5.79 -18.19
CA TRP A 186 -19.34 5.16 -16.87
C TRP A 186 -20.67 4.52 -16.44
N ASN A 187 -21.78 5.20 -16.68
CA ASN A 187 -23.10 4.72 -16.27
C ASN A 187 -23.55 3.49 -17.07
N ASP A 188 -23.05 3.35 -18.30
CA ASP A 188 -23.35 2.23 -19.21
C ASP A 188 -22.40 1.04 -18.98
N MET A 189 -21.32 1.24 -18.24
CA MET A 189 -20.37 0.18 -17.93
C MET A 189 -20.97 -0.87 -16.99
N SER A 190 -20.67 -2.13 -17.28
CA SER A 190 -20.92 -3.24 -16.36
C SER A 190 -20.07 -3.10 -15.08
N GLN A 191 -20.43 -3.85 -14.03
CA GLN A 191 -19.62 -3.95 -12.83
C GLN A 191 -18.16 -4.39 -13.14
N VAL A 192 -18.01 -5.37 -14.03
CA VAL A 192 -16.71 -5.89 -14.47
C VAL A 192 -15.89 -4.78 -15.13
N GLY A 193 -16.51 -4.05 -16.05
CA GLY A 193 -15.90 -2.90 -16.70
C GLY A 193 -15.44 -1.82 -15.70
N LYS A 194 -16.30 -1.44 -14.74
CA LYS A 194 -15.96 -0.41 -13.73
C LYS A 194 -14.77 -0.82 -12.86
N ILE A 195 -14.71 -2.09 -12.44
CA ILE A 195 -13.57 -2.60 -11.65
C ILE A 195 -12.30 -2.71 -12.51
N ALA A 196 -12.43 -3.12 -13.77
CA ALA A 196 -11.31 -3.16 -14.72
C ALA A 196 -10.75 -1.75 -14.96
N TRP A 197 -11.62 -0.75 -15.12
CA TRP A 197 -11.22 0.64 -15.23
C TRP A 197 -10.51 1.13 -13.98
N LEU A 198 -11.03 0.87 -12.78
CA LEU A 198 -10.37 1.24 -11.52
C LEU A 198 -8.94 0.70 -11.47
N TRP A 199 -8.75 -0.56 -11.86
CA TRP A 199 -7.43 -1.16 -11.95
C TRP A 199 -6.54 -0.40 -12.94
N ASN A 200 -7.04 -0.14 -14.14
CA ASN A 200 -6.27 0.53 -15.19
C ASN A 200 -5.89 1.95 -14.80
N GLU A 201 -6.84 2.72 -14.30
CA GLU A 201 -6.67 4.13 -13.96
C GLU A 201 -5.66 4.30 -12.82
N THR A 202 -5.81 3.51 -11.75
CA THR A 202 -4.86 3.53 -10.62
C THR A 202 -3.45 3.16 -11.07
N ASN A 203 -3.27 2.10 -11.86
CA ASN A 203 -1.94 1.70 -12.33
C ASN A 203 -1.38 2.66 -13.38
N SER A 204 -2.22 3.35 -14.15
CA SER A 204 -1.81 4.41 -15.08
C SER A 204 -1.34 5.64 -14.32
N PHE A 205 -2.02 6.04 -13.24
CA PHE A 205 -1.56 7.09 -12.32
C PHE A 205 -0.18 6.74 -11.73
N ILE A 206 -0.01 5.52 -11.21
CA ILE A 206 1.27 5.07 -10.66
C ILE A 206 2.35 5.00 -11.77
N HIS A 207 1.98 4.67 -13.01
CA HIS A 207 2.89 4.67 -14.14
C HIS A 207 3.44 6.08 -14.43
N LYS A 208 2.55 7.08 -14.54
CA LYS A 208 2.93 8.48 -14.71
C LYS A 208 3.81 8.98 -13.56
N PHE A 209 3.47 8.61 -12.32
CA PHE A 209 4.29 8.95 -11.16
C PHE A 209 5.72 8.37 -11.24
N LYS A 210 5.90 7.16 -11.78
CA LYS A 210 7.25 6.61 -11.96
C LYS A 210 8.10 7.46 -12.90
N GLU A 211 7.48 8.01 -13.94
CA GLU A 211 8.16 8.86 -14.92
C GLU A 211 8.60 10.19 -14.29
N SER A 212 7.95 10.62 -13.20
CA SER A 212 8.27 11.87 -12.51
C SER A 212 9.34 11.75 -11.41
N ILE A 213 9.82 10.54 -11.10
CA ILE A 213 10.85 10.32 -10.06
C ILE A 213 12.03 9.49 -10.59
N PRO A 214 13.22 9.60 -9.97
CA PRO A 214 14.35 8.73 -10.31
C PRO A 214 13.98 7.25 -10.21
N ALA A 215 14.39 6.46 -11.21
CA ALA A 215 14.14 5.01 -11.24
C ALA A 215 14.71 4.26 -10.00
N SER A 216 15.74 4.82 -9.35
CA SER A 216 16.29 4.30 -8.09
C SER A 216 15.34 4.41 -6.90
N ARG A 217 14.28 5.22 -6.99
CA ARG A 217 13.27 5.41 -5.95
C ARG A 217 12.03 4.56 -6.12
N ILE A 218 11.87 3.81 -7.21
CA ILE A 218 10.66 2.98 -7.41
C ILE A 218 10.95 1.63 -8.04
N MET A 219 10.43 0.57 -7.41
CA MET A 219 10.47 -0.80 -7.92
C MET A 219 9.06 -1.27 -8.23
N THR A 220 8.85 -1.89 -9.38
CA THR A 220 7.60 -2.62 -9.67
C THR A 220 7.75 -4.08 -9.29
N VAL A 221 6.76 -4.61 -8.57
CA VAL A 221 6.70 -6.01 -8.16
C VAL A 221 5.35 -6.57 -8.54
N LYS A 222 5.34 -7.72 -9.21
CA LYS A 222 4.10 -8.45 -9.50
C LYS A 222 3.69 -9.25 -8.28
N SER A 223 2.43 -9.15 -7.92
CA SER A 223 1.85 -9.82 -6.76
C SER A 223 2.00 -11.33 -6.88
N GLU A 224 1.89 -11.86 -8.09
CA GLU A 224 2.01 -13.29 -8.39
C GLU A 224 3.40 -13.84 -8.05
N GLU A 225 4.44 -13.01 -8.22
CA GLU A 225 5.84 -13.38 -8.00
C GLU A 225 6.22 -13.31 -6.51
N LEU A 226 5.58 -12.42 -5.74
CA LEU A 226 5.80 -12.31 -4.29
C LEU A 226 5.55 -13.61 -3.54
N PHE A 227 4.62 -14.46 -4.00
CA PHE A 227 4.24 -15.70 -3.29
C PHE A 227 5.14 -16.89 -3.61
N GLY A 228 5.99 -16.79 -4.65
CA GLY A 228 6.64 -17.97 -5.23
C GLY A 228 8.15 -17.87 -5.39
N ASP A 229 8.74 -16.68 -5.29
CA ASP A 229 10.16 -16.48 -5.58
C ASP A 229 10.91 -15.73 -4.47
N SER A 230 11.76 -16.45 -3.74
CA SER A 230 12.63 -15.87 -2.70
C SER A 230 13.62 -14.84 -3.26
N LYS A 231 13.92 -14.88 -4.57
CA LYS A 231 14.77 -13.88 -5.23
C LYS A 231 14.07 -12.52 -5.31
N VAL A 232 12.75 -12.49 -5.49
CA VAL A 232 11.98 -11.23 -5.51
C VAL A 232 12.06 -10.56 -4.14
N MET A 233 11.92 -11.33 -3.05
CA MET A 233 12.11 -10.78 -1.70
C MET A 233 13.54 -10.29 -1.47
N GLY A 234 14.55 -11.03 -1.94
CA GLY A 234 15.95 -10.59 -1.91
C GLY A 234 16.16 -9.26 -2.67
N ALA A 235 15.53 -9.11 -3.83
CA ALA A 235 15.57 -7.87 -4.61
C ALA A 235 14.89 -6.71 -3.89
N ILE A 236 13.75 -6.94 -3.21
CA ILE A 236 13.06 -5.94 -2.39
C ILE A 236 13.94 -5.51 -1.21
N PHE A 237 14.55 -6.45 -0.48
CA PHE A 237 15.44 -6.11 0.63
C PHE A 237 16.64 -5.31 0.15
N LYS A 238 17.29 -5.72 -0.94
CA LYS A 238 18.37 -4.97 -1.58
C LYS A 238 17.92 -3.57 -2.00
N PHE A 239 16.76 -3.47 -2.64
CA PHE A 239 16.18 -2.19 -3.04
C PHE A 239 15.96 -1.26 -1.85
N LEU A 240 15.52 -1.78 -0.71
CA LEU A 240 15.33 -1.02 0.53
C LEU A 240 16.60 -0.85 1.37
N SER A 241 17.75 -1.34 0.91
CA SER A 241 19.01 -1.35 1.68
C SER A 241 18.89 -2.10 3.02
N LEU A 242 18.08 -3.15 3.06
CA LEU A 242 17.87 -4.05 4.19
C LEU A 242 18.72 -5.31 4.04
N ALA A 243 19.12 -5.89 5.17
CA ALA A 243 19.68 -7.23 5.20
C ALA A 243 18.59 -8.25 4.80
N PRO A 244 18.94 -9.36 4.14
CA PRO A 244 17.98 -10.43 3.92
C PRO A 244 17.55 -11.06 5.25
N LEU A 245 16.32 -11.54 5.31
CA LEU A 245 15.88 -12.43 6.39
C LEU A 245 16.63 -13.78 6.29
N GLU A 246 16.88 -14.43 7.42
CA GLU A 246 17.50 -15.76 7.46
C GLU A 246 16.65 -16.79 6.70
N GLY A 247 17.29 -17.57 5.81
CA GLY A 247 16.66 -18.23 4.65
C GLY A 247 15.45 -19.11 4.94
N GLN A 248 15.45 -19.88 6.03
CA GLN A 248 14.35 -20.79 6.35
C GLN A 248 13.05 -20.07 6.71
N HIS A 249 13.13 -18.82 7.20
CA HIS A 249 11.97 -18.06 7.65
C HIS A 249 11.14 -17.51 6.48
N VAL A 250 11.81 -17.06 5.42
CA VAL A 250 11.13 -16.52 4.22
C VAL A 250 10.35 -17.63 3.50
N GLU A 251 10.97 -18.79 3.28
CA GLU A 251 10.32 -19.92 2.61
C GLU A 251 9.08 -20.42 3.38
N ASN A 252 9.16 -20.42 4.71
CA ASN A 252 8.04 -20.78 5.59
C ASN A 252 6.89 -19.76 5.56
N LEU A 253 7.18 -18.48 5.35
CA LEU A 253 6.15 -17.45 5.18
C LEU A 253 5.51 -17.49 3.79
N LEU A 254 6.31 -17.76 2.75
CA LEU A 254 5.87 -17.84 1.35
C LEU A 254 5.01 -19.09 1.09
N SER A 255 5.36 -20.22 1.68
CA SER A 255 4.60 -21.49 1.55
C SER A 255 3.20 -21.42 2.17
N LYS A 256 2.97 -20.54 3.15
CA LYS A 256 1.64 -20.29 3.73
C LYS A 256 0.88 -19.32 2.83
N LYS A 257 0.06 -19.82 1.91
CA LYS A 257 -0.87 -18.99 1.10
C LYS A 257 -1.78 -18.16 2.03
N VAL A 258 -1.46 -16.88 2.21
CA VAL A 258 -2.16 -15.97 3.14
C VAL A 258 -3.57 -15.58 2.64
N ASN A 259 -3.96 -15.90 1.41
CA ASN A 259 -5.30 -15.62 0.90
C ASN A 259 -5.79 -16.71 -0.06
N LYS A 260 -6.32 -17.82 0.47
CA LYS A 260 -7.15 -18.75 -0.32
C LYS A 260 -8.61 -18.27 -0.20
N GLN A 261 -9.07 -17.48 -1.17
CA GLN A 261 -10.50 -17.16 -1.27
C GLN A 261 -11.24 -18.45 -1.66
N MET A 262 -12.14 -18.92 -0.80
CA MET A 262 -12.80 -20.22 -0.93
C MET A 262 -13.84 -20.28 -2.06
N ASN A 263 -14.38 -19.12 -2.48
CA ASN A 263 -15.36 -19.01 -3.56
C ASN A 263 -14.83 -18.07 -4.65
N LYS A 264 -14.26 -18.63 -5.72
CA LYS A 264 -13.98 -17.85 -6.94
C LYS A 264 -15.22 -17.92 -7.82
N THR A 265 -15.97 -16.83 -7.93
CA THR A 265 -16.83 -16.64 -9.09
C THR A 265 -15.90 -16.48 -10.29
N ALA A 266 -15.82 -17.50 -11.14
CA ALA A 266 -15.05 -17.40 -12.37
C ALA A 266 -15.74 -16.40 -13.30
N LEU A 267 -14.97 -15.50 -13.91
CA LEU A 267 -15.48 -14.64 -14.96
C LEU A 267 -15.76 -15.48 -16.21
N THR A 268 -16.83 -15.13 -16.93
CA THR A 268 -17.11 -15.73 -18.23
C THR A 268 -16.07 -15.27 -19.26
N LYS A 269 -15.99 -15.96 -20.41
CA LYS A 269 -15.08 -15.55 -21.49
C LYS A 269 -15.31 -14.10 -21.94
N ALA A 270 -16.57 -13.70 -22.10
CA ALA A 270 -16.93 -12.34 -22.49
C ALA A 270 -16.49 -11.30 -21.43
N GLN A 271 -16.62 -11.62 -20.14
CA GLN A 271 -16.14 -10.77 -19.06
C GLN A 271 -14.62 -10.67 -19.03
N VAL A 272 -13.90 -11.74 -19.35
CA VAL A 272 -12.43 -11.69 -19.47
C VAL A 272 -11.99 -10.79 -20.62
N GLU A 273 -12.67 -10.88 -21.77
CA GLU A 273 -12.44 -9.99 -22.92
C GLU A 273 -12.73 -8.53 -22.55
N GLU A 274 -13.80 -8.26 -21.81
CA GLU A 274 -14.12 -6.93 -21.29
C GLU A 274 -13.04 -6.38 -20.34
N VAL A 275 -12.50 -7.22 -19.44
CA VAL A 275 -11.39 -6.84 -18.57
C VAL A 275 -10.16 -6.45 -19.41
N GLN A 276 -9.81 -7.25 -20.42
CA GLN A 276 -8.67 -6.96 -21.28
C GLN A 276 -8.85 -5.64 -22.03
N ALA A 277 -10.05 -5.39 -22.57
CA ALA A 277 -10.36 -4.15 -23.26
C ALA A 277 -10.27 -2.90 -22.36
N ASN A 278 -10.56 -3.05 -21.06
CA ASN A 278 -10.52 -1.95 -20.08
C ASN A 278 -9.22 -1.87 -19.28
N THR A 279 -8.20 -2.71 -19.57
CA THR A 279 -6.91 -2.72 -18.85
C THR A 279 -5.68 -2.59 -19.75
N PRO A 280 -5.65 -1.64 -20.71
CA PRO A 280 -4.53 -1.51 -21.65
C PRO A 280 -3.16 -1.31 -20.98
N ILE A 281 -3.08 -0.68 -19.80
CA ILE A 281 -1.78 -0.47 -19.11
C ILE A 281 -1.13 -1.80 -18.68
N LYS A 282 -1.87 -2.91 -18.67
CA LYS A 282 -1.35 -4.27 -18.44
C LYS A 282 -0.15 -4.58 -19.33
N GLU A 283 -0.18 -4.11 -20.57
CA GLU A 283 0.86 -4.31 -21.57
C GLU A 283 2.23 -3.72 -21.14
N ASN A 284 2.25 -2.72 -20.25
CA ASN A 284 3.50 -2.15 -19.75
C ASN A 284 4.18 -3.05 -18.69
N TYR A 285 3.47 -4.06 -18.16
CA TYR A 285 3.93 -4.86 -17.02
C TYR A 285 3.94 -6.36 -17.29
N TYR A 286 3.04 -6.85 -18.14
CA TYR A 286 2.82 -8.29 -18.36
C TYR A 286 3.09 -8.74 -19.81
N LYS A 287 3.74 -7.90 -20.63
CA LYS A 287 4.21 -8.35 -21.95
C LYS A 287 5.11 -9.57 -21.81
N SER A 288 4.84 -10.54 -22.70
CA SER A 288 5.64 -11.75 -22.91
C SER A 288 6.89 -11.42 -23.70
#